data_AF-A0A841DCW4-F1
#
_entry.id   AF-A0A841DCW4-F1
#
_cell.length_a   1.000
_cell.length_b   1.000
_cell.length_c   1.000
_cell.angle_alpha   90.00
_cell.angle_beta   90.00
_cell.angle_gamma   90.00
#
_symmetry.space_group_name_H-M   'P 1'
#
loop_
_entity.id
_entity.type
_entity.pdbx_description
1 polymer ?
#
loop_
_entity_poly.entity_id
_entity_poly.type
_entity_poly.pdbx_seq_one_letter_code
_entity_poly.pdbx_strand_id
1 'polypeptide(L)'
;MIKSAPGNVSLESMMTEIRKLAAARSIELPPGLFADVAPKVLAAWRARAAVEAPSHMRTHPRELTVLLLTVLLLAALVQEREREITDALVELLIATVHRIKARADSKVTKELINAFKRVTGAVGRGDDHHRLRLHARARLRLRRLPRPDRDRVRRDPALGL
;
A
#
# COMPACT_ATOMS: atom_id res chain seq x y z
N MET A 1 13.47 5.41 -20.13
CA MET A 1 12.47 5.78 -19.10
C MET A 1 12.57 4.79 -17.96
N ILE A 2 13.18 5.21 -16.84
CA ILE A 2 13.35 4.36 -15.67
C ILE A 2 12.01 4.35 -14.93
N LYS A 3 11.45 3.16 -14.73
CA LYS A 3 10.17 2.95 -14.05
C LYS A 3 10.36 3.20 -12.55
N SER A 4 10.36 4.47 -12.15
CA SER A 4 10.40 4.86 -10.73
C SER A 4 9.14 4.33 -10.07
N ALA A 5 9.31 3.48 -9.06
CA ALA A 5 8.22 3.08 -8.20
C ALA A 5 7.57 4.36 -7.63
N PRO A 6 6.23 4.46 -7.56
CA PRO A 6 5.53 5.68 -7.15
C PRO A 6 5.85 6.14 -5.71
N GLY A 7 6.62 5.37 -4.95
CA GLY A 7 7.13 5.76 -3.63
C GLY A 7 8.26 6.80 -3.65
N ASN A 8 9.12 6.83 -4.67
CA ASN A 8 10.21 7.82 -4.70
C ASN A 8 9.69 9.24 -4.91
N VAL A 9 8.76 9.42 -5.86
CA VAL A 9 8.15 10.73 -6.14
C VAL A 9 7.34 11.23 -4.94
N SER A 10 6.65 10.32 -4.24
CA SER A 10 5.88 10.67 -3.03
C SER A 10 6.78 11.05 -1.85
N LEU A 11 7.89 10.33 -1.63
CA LEU A 11 8.83 10.63 -0.56
C LEU A 11 9.64 11.90 -0.84
N GLU A 12 10.09 12.10 -2.07
CA GLU A 12 10.78 13.32 -2.49
C GLU A 12 9.87 14.55 -2.39
N SER A 13 8.61 14.41 -2.79
CA SER A 13 7.59 15.46 -2.59
C SER A 13 7.41 15.75 -1.10
N MET A 14 7.26 14.72 -0.27
CA MET A 14 7.13 14.87 1.19
C MET A 14 8.34 15.56 1.81
N MET A 15 9.56 15.17 1.44
CA MET A 15 10.79 15.82 1.91
C MET A 15 10.89 17.28 1.45
N THR A 16 10.40 17.59 0.25
CA THR A 16 10.36 18.97 -0.27
C THR A 16 9.41 19.83 0.54
N GLU A 17 8.22 19.33 0.86
CA GLU A 17 7.26 20.04 1.70
C GLU A 17 7.76 20.22 3.14
N ILE A 18 8.42 19.21 3.72
CA ILE A 18 9.06 19.32 5.05
C ILE A 18 10.12 20.43 5.06
N ARG A 19 10.95 20.54 4.01
CA ARG A 19 11.97 21.60 3.91
C ARG A 19 11.33 22.99 3.82
N LYS A 20 10.25 23.15 3.06
CA LYS A 20 9.49 24.41 2.98
C LYS A 20 8.91 24.80 4.34
N LEU A 21 8.32 23.83 5.06
CA LEU A 21 7.77 24.05 6.39
C LEU A 21 8.85 24.43 7.41
N ALA A 22 10.01 23.78 7.37
CA ALA A 22 11.14 24.11 8.24
C ALA A 22 11.64 25.55 7.98
N ALA A 23 11.76 25.95 6.71
CA ALA A 23 12.14 27.31 6.33
C ALA A 23 11.09 28.34 6.77
N ALA A 24 9.80 28.03 6.64
CA ALA A 24 8.70 28.86 7.15
C ALA A 24 8.78 29.06 8.67
N ARG A 25 9.00 27.97 9.43
CA ARG A 25 9.09 28.01 10.89
C ARG A 25 10.32 28.73 11.43
N SER A 26 11.43 28.74 10.69
CA SER A 26 12.63 29.49 11.08
C SER A 26 12.44 31.02 11.09
N ILE A 27 11.30 31.51 10.59
CA ILE A 27 10.94 32.94 10.63
C ILE A 27 10.40 33.34 12.02
N GLU A 28 10.09 32.37 12.90
CA GLU A 28 9.71 32.58 14.31
C GLU A 28 8.61 33.63 14.51
N LEU A 29 7.50 33.49 13.76
CA LEU A 29 6.37 34.40 13.87
C LEU A 29 5.65 34.25 15.21
N PRO A 30 5.28 35.36 15.89
CA PRO A 30 4.54 35.30 17.14
C PRO A 30 3.23 34.52 16.99
N PRO A 31 2.92 33.59 17.91
CA PRO A 31 1.65 32.88 17.89
C PRO A 31 0.50 33.87 18.05
N GLY A 32 -0.52 33.75 17.20
CA GLY A 32 -1.67 34.65 17.24
C GLY A 32 -1.48 36.01 16.57
N LEU A 33 -0.37 36.25 15.86
CA LEU A 33 -0.14 37.50 15.10
C LEU A 33 -1.30 37.90 14.19
N PHE A 34 -2.07 36.91 13.72
CA PHE A 34 -3.22 37.09 12.83
C PHE A 34 -4.56 36.69 13.45
N ALA A 35 -4.64 36.47 14.76
CA ALA A 35 -5.84 35.96 15.42
C ALA A 35 -7.08 36.83 15.16
N ASP A 36 -6.89 38.15 15.07
CA ASP A 36 -7.97 39.13 14.88
C ASP A 36 -8.12 39.59 13.42
N VAL A 37 -7.38 38.98 12.48
CA VAL A 37 -7.42 39.36 11.06
C VAL A 37 -8.37 38.44 10.30
N ALA A 38 -9.35 39.04 9.62
CA ALA A 38 -10.29 38.29 8.80
C ALA A 38 -9.57 37.51 7.68
N PRO A 39 -9.92 36.22 7.42
CA PRO A 39 -9.24 35.38 6.43
C PRO A 39 -9.16 36.00 5.02
N LYS A 40 -10.18 36.76 4.61
CA LYS A 40 -10.20 37.47 3.32
C LYS A 40 -9.10 38.52 3.20
N VAL A 41 -8.77 39.19 4.32
CA VAL A 41 -7.70 40.19 4.38
C VAL A 41 -6.35 39.50 4.26
N LEU A 42 -6.14 38.40 4.98
CA LEU A 42 -4.93 37.57 4.86
C LEU A 42 -4.72 37.02 3.44
N ALA A 43 -5.80 36.59 2.77
CA ALA A 43 -5.74 36.11 1.40
C ALA A 43 -5.35 37.23 0.41
N ALA A 44 -5.94 38.43 0.54
CA ALA A 44 -5.57 39.59 -0.26
C ALA A 44 -4.12 40.00 -0.04
N TRP A 45 -3.69 39.92 1.22
CA TRP A 45 -2.32 40.17 1.63
C TRP A 45 -1.33 39.17 1.00
N ARG A 46 -1.61 37.88 1.10
CA ARG A 46 -0.82 36.83 0.44
C ARG A 46 -0.71 37.05 -1.08
N ALA A 47 -1.83 37.36 -1.74
CA ALA A 47 -1.85 37.59 -3.18
C ALA A 47 -0.93 38.74 -3.59
N ARG A 48 -0.88 39.81 -2.79
CA ARG A 48 -0.02 40.96 -3.02
C ARG A 48 1.47 40.62 -2.81
N ALA A 49 1.80 39.91 -1.74
CA ALA A 49 3.16 39.45 -1.48
C ALA A 49 3.70 38.51 -2.58
N ALA A 50 2.82 37.71 -3.20
CA ALA A 50 3.20 36.76 -4.24
C ALA A 50 3.61 37.43 -5.57
N VAL A 51 3.14 38.66 -5.85
CA VAL A 51 3.41 39.39 -7.10
C VAL A 51 4.45 40.50 -6.94
N GLU A 52 4.85 40.83 -5.72
CA GLU A 52 5.82 41.88 -5.44
C GLU A 52 7.27 41.36 -5.54
N ALA A 53 8.13 42.09 -6.25
CA ALA A 53 9.50 41.66 -6.47
C ALA A 53 10.31 41.64 -5.15
N PRO A 54 11.14 40.61 -4.89
CA PRO A 54 11.94 40.51 -3.65
C PRO A 54 12.88 41.70 -3.40
N SER A 55 13.31 42.39 -4.46
CA SER A 55 14.12 43.61 -4.38
C SER A 55 13.33 44.80 -3.85
N HIS A 56 12.06 44.96 -4.23
CA HIS A 56 11.19 46.00 -3.70
C HIS A 56 10.95 45.78 -2.21
N MET A 57 10.69 44.54 -1.78
CA MET A 57 10.55 44.22 -0.34
C MET A 57 11.77 44.62 0.51
N ARG A 58 12.98 44.49 -0.05
CA ARG A 58 14.26 44.82 0.65
C ARG A 58 14.59 46.31 0.70
N THR A 59 13.99 47.13 -0.16
CA THR A 59 14.36 48.54 -0.36
C THR A 59 13.36 49.50 0.28
N HIS A 60 12.65 49.10 1.35
CA HIS A 60 11.68 49.95 2.06
C HIS A 60 12.25 50.61 3.34
N PRO A 61 12.88 51.80 3.26
CA PRO A 61 13.30 52.56 4.45
C PRO A 61 12.56 53.90 4.68
N ARG A 62 11.35 54.17 4.17
CA ARG A 62 10.68 55.49 4.42
C ARG A 62 9.24 55.53 4.92
N GLU A 63 8.54 54.42 5.08
CA GLU A 63 7.22 54.41 5.71
C GLU A 63 7.16 53.17 6.61
N LEU A 64 7.29 53.35 7.93
CA LEU A 64 7.16 52.26 8.92
C LEU A 64 5.91 51.41 8.65
N THR A 65 4.83 52.03 8.17
CA THR A 65 3.58 51.40 7.76
C THR A 65 3.71 50.43 6.60
N VAL A 66 4.54 50.73 5.58
CA VAL A 66 4.73 49.84 4.42
C VAL A 66 5.67 48.68 4.77
N LEU A 67 6.67 48.92 5.61
CA LEU A 67 7.50 47.84 6.16
C LEU A 67 6.67 46.90 7.05
N LEU A 68 5.86 47.46 7.95
CA LEU A 68 4.98 46.68 8.82
C LEU A 68 3.95 45.89 8.00
N LEU A 69 3.38 46.52 6.96
CA LEU A 69 2.45 45.86 6.05
C LEU A 69 3.15 44.72 5.29
N THR A 70 4.35 44.92 4.74
CA THR A 70 5.10 43.85 4.03
C THR A 70 5.51 42.71 4.94
N VAL A 71 5.90 42.98 6.19
CA VAL A 71 6.16 41.94 7.19
C VAL A 71 4.87 41.18 7.53
N LEU A 72 3.75 41.88 7.72
CA LEU A 72 2.45 41.27 8.00
C LEU A 72 1.94 40.42 6.82
N LEU A 73 2.15 40.91 5.59
CA LEU A 73 1.88 40.22 4.33
C LEU A 73 2.69 38.92 4.22
N LEU A 74 3.99 38.99 4.49
CA LEU A 74 4.90 37.85 4.43
C LEU A 74 4.55 36.83 5.52
N ALA A 75 4.29 37.30 6.73
CA ALA A 75 3.91 36.44 7.84
C ALA A 75 2.57 35.73 7.59
N ALA A 76 1.60 36.38 6.94
CA ALA A 76 0.32 35.77 6.57
C ALA A 76 0.53 34.68 5.50
N LEU A 77 1.38 34.94 4.51
CA LEU A 77 1.74 33.98 3.48
C LEU A 77 2.42 32.75 4.07
N VAL A 78 3.36 32.94 5.00
CA VAL A 78 4.10 31.87 5.68
C VAL A 78 3.16 30.98 6.50
N GLN A 79 2.24 31.58 7.27
CA GLN A 79 1.27 30.85 8.09
C GLN A 79 0.30 30.02 7.24
N GLU A 80 -0.21 30.58 6.14
CA GLU A 80 -1.13 29.85 5.27
C GLU A 80 -0.40 28.72 4.50
N ARG A 81 0.86 28.94 4.10
CA ARG A 81 1.69 27.88 3.52
C ARG A 81 1.97 26.76 4.50
N GLU A 82 2.21 27.06 5.77
CA GLU A 82 2.37 26.05 6.81
C GLU A 82 1.13 25.16 6.95
N ARG A 83 -0.08 25.75 6.89
CA ARG A 83 -1.34 25.00 6.91
C ARG A 83 -1.51 24.10 5.68
N GLU A 84 -1.33 24.64 4.48
CA GLU A 84 -1.41 23.88 3.23
C GLU A 84 -0.43 22.70 3.22
N ILE A 85 0.81 22.93 3.67
CA ILE A 85 1.83 21.88 3.76
C ILE A 85 1.41 20.82 4.77
N THR A 86 0.90 21.22 5.93
CA THR A 86 0.45 20.28 6.96
C THR A 86 -0.69 19.40 6.45
N ASP A 87 -1.67 19.99 5.75
CA ASP A 87 -2.80 19.27 5.19
C ASP A 87 -2.34 18.25 4.11
N ALA A 88 -1.45 18.66 3.21
CA ALA A 88 -0.85 17.77 2.22
C ALA A 88 -0.06 16.61 2.87
N LEU A 89 0.66 16.88 3.97
CA LEU A 89 1.35 15.83 4.74
C LEU A 89 0.37 14.85 5.37
N VAL A 90 -0.77 15.33 5.88
CA VAL A 90 -1.84 14.48 6.44
C VAL A 90 -2.45 13.60 5.37
N GLU A 91 -2.78 14.14 4.19
CA GLU A 91 -3.30 13.36 3.06
C GLU A 91 -2.31 12.27 2.63
N LEU A 92 -1.02 12.61 2.52
CA LEU A 92 0.03 11.66 2.18
C LEU A 92 0.18 10.56 3.24
N LEU A 93 0.10 10.92 4.52
CA LEU A 93 0.13 9.96 5.62
C LEU A 93 -1.06 9.00 5.54
N ILE A 94 -2.27 9.54 5.35
CA ILE A 94 -3.51 8.77 5.18
C ILE A 94 -3.37 7.81 4.00
N ALA A 95 -2.93 8.28 2.84
CA ALA A 95 -2.73 7.45 1.66
C ALA A 95 -1.71 6.32 1.91
N THR A 96 -0.64 6.62 2.64
CA THR A 96 0.41 5.65 2.98
C THR A 96 -0.12 4.57 3.92
N VAL A 97 -0.87 4.95 4.96
CA VAL A 97 -1.51 3.99 5.89
C VAL A 97 -2.49 3.09 5.16
N HIS A 98 -3.35 3.65 4.30
CA HIS A 98 -4.29 2.86 3.48
C HIS A 98 -3.55 1.85 2.59
N ARG A 99 -2.43 2.26 1.99
CA ARG A 99 -1.61 1.37 1.16
C ARG A 99 -0.96 0.25 1.96
N ILE A 100 -0.45 0.54 3.16
CA ILE A 100 0.12 -0.48 4.05
C ILE A 100 -0.96 -1.50 4.42
N LYS A 101 -2.16 -1.02 4.79
CA LYS A 101 -3.31 -1.87 5.12
C LYS A 101 -3.69 -2.76 3.94
N ALA A 102 -3.90 -2.19 2.76
CA ALA A 102 -4.23 -2.95 1.55
C ALA A 102 -3.16 -4.00 1.19
N ARG A 103 -1.87 -3.69 1.41
CA ARG A 103 -0.77 -4.61 1.16
C ARG A 103 -0.73 -5.74 2.19
N ALA A 104 -0.99 -5.44 3.46
CA ALA A 104 -1.10 -6.43 4.52
C ALA A 104 -2.27 -7.39 4.23
N ASP A 105 -3.44 -6.86 3.90
CA ASP A 105 -4.64 -7.65 3.55
C ASP A 105 -4.38 -8.53 2.33
N SER A 106 -3.72 -7.99 1.30
CA SER A 106 -3.33 -8.75 0.11
C SER A 106 -2.30 -9.85 0.41
N LYS A 107 -1.39 -9.64 1.37
CA LYS A 107 -0.40 -10.63 1.78
C LYS A 107 -1.07 -11.77 2.54
N VAL A 108 -1.93 -11.45 3.51
CA VAL A 108 -2.71 -12.43 4.27
C VAL A 108 -3.59 -13.26 3.34
N THR A 109 -4.29 -12.62 2.40
CA THR A 109 -5.13 -13.31 1.41
C THR A 109 -4.31 -14.26 0.54
N LYS A 110 -3.13 -13.84 0.06
CA LYS A 110 -2.23 -14.70 -0.72
C LYS A 110 -1.70 -15.88 0.09
N GLU A 111 -1.32 -15.66 1.34
CA GLU A 111 -0.85 -16.73 2.23
C GLU A 111 -1.96 -17.74 2.51
N LEU A 112 -3.20 -17.27 2.74
CA LEU A 112 -4.37 -18.12 2.95
C LEU A 112 -4.70 -18.96 1.70
N ILE A 113 -4.68 -18.34 0.51
CA ILE A 113 -4.88 -19.05 -0.77
C ILE A 113 -3.77 -20.09 -0.99
N ASN A 114 -2.51 -19.75 -0.71
CA ASN A 114 -1.40 -20.67 -0.87
C ASN A 114 -1.46 -21.83 0.13
N ALA A 115 -1.86 -21.57 1.37
CA ALA A 115 -2.09 -22.61 2.38
C ALA A 115 -3.21 -23.57 1.94
N PHE A 116 -4.33 -23.02 1.46
CA PHE A 116 -5.45 -23.82 0.96
C PHE A 116 -5.07 -24.69 -0.25
N LYS A 117 -4.34 -24.13 -1.22
CA LYS A 117 -3.81 -24.87 -2.38
C LYS A 117 -2.86 -26.01 -1.97
N ARG A 118 -2.07 -25.79 -0.91
CA ARG A 118 -1.14 -26.81 -0.39
C ARG A 118 -1.90 -27.98 0.24
N VAL A 119 -2.92 -27.71 1.05
CA VAL A 119 -3.72 -28.75 1.72
C VAL A 119 -4.51 -29.55 0.69
N THR A 120 -5.21 -28.89 -0.23
CA THR A 120 -5.99 -29.56 -1.30
C THR A 120 -5.10 -30.40 -2.22
N GLY A 121 -3.93 -29.88 -2.62
CA GLY A 121 -2.95 -30.64 -3.41
C GLY A 121 -2.23 -31.76 -2.65
N ALA A 122 -2.23 -31.74 -1.31
CA ALA A 122 -1.70 -32.83 -0.49
C ALA A 122 -2.73 -33.94 -0.27
N VAL A 123 -4.00 -33.56 -0.05
CA VAL A 123 -5.12 -34.51 0.12
C VAL A 123 -5.34 -35.31 -1.17
N GLY A 124 -5.39 -34.65 -2.34
CA GLY A 124 -5.53 -35.36 -3.62
C GLY A 124 -4.39 -36.34 -3.91
N ARG A 125 -3.14 -35.97 -3.57
CA ARG A 125 -1.98 -36.87 -3.71
C ARG A 125 -2.00 -38.04 -2.73
N GLY A 126 -2.54 -37.84 -1.52
CA GLY A 126 -2.71 -38.89 -0.53
C GLY A 126 -3.75 -39.94 -0.97
N ASP A 127 -4.87 -39.47 -1.52
CA ASP A 127 -5.95 -40.34 -2.00
C ASP A 127 -5.52 -41.17 -3.21
N ASP A 128 -4.77 -40.58 -4.14
CA ASP A 128 -4.20 -41.30 -5.29
C ASP A 128 -3.18 -42.36 -4.86
N HIS A 129 -2.31 -42.03 -3.91
CA HIS A 129 -1.33 -43.00 -3.39
C HIS A 129 -2.01 -44.15 -2.65
N HIS A 130 -3.08 -43.85 -1.89
CA HIS A 130 -3.85 -44.87 -1.19
C HIS A 130 -4.59 -45.80 -2.16
N ARG A 131 -5.21 -45.25 -3.22
CA ARG A 131 -5.82 -46.04 -4.31
C ARG A 131 -4.81 -46.92 -5.03
N LEU A 132 -3.65 -46.37 -5.40
CA LEU A 132 -2.60 -47.13 -6.08
C LEU A 132 -2.07 -48.27 -5.20
N ARG A 133 -1.90 -48.04 -3.90
CA ARG A 133 -1.50 -49.07 -2.93
C ARG A 133 -2.56 -50.16 -2.76
N LEU A 134 -3.83 -49.79 -2.69
CA LEU A 134 -4.95 -50.75 -2.64
C LEU A 134 -4.99 -51.61 -3.91
N HIS A 135 -4.88 -51.00 -5.09
CA HIS A 135 -4.86 -51.74 -6.36
C HIS A 135 -3.62 -52.65 -6.48
N ALA A 136 -2.44 -52.19 -6.06
CA ALA A 136 -1.23 -52.99 -6.05
C ALA A 136 -1.37 -54.20 -5.10
N ARG A 137 -1.92 -54.01 -3.90
CA ARG A 137 -2.23 -55.09 -2.95
C ARG A 137 -3.26 -56.07 -3.50
N ALA A 138 -4.32 -55.58 -4.15
CA ALA A 138 -5.34 -56.42 -4.76
C ALA A 138 -4.74 -57.29 -5.88
N ARG A 139 -3.89 -56.72 -6.74
CA ARG A 139 -3.18 -57.48 -7.79
C ARG A 139 -2.25 -58.55 -7.21
N LEU A 140 -1.51 -58.24 -6.15
CA LEU A 140 -0.64 -59.21 -5.47
C LEU A 140 -1.44 -60.34 -4.82
N ARG A 141 -2.63 -60.05 -4.26
CA ARG A 141 -3.55 -61.08 -3.74
C ARG A 141 -4.07 -61.98 -4.84
N LEU A 142 -4.53 -61.41 -5.97
CA LEU A 142 -5.03 -62.20 -7.11
C LEU A 142 -3.95 -63.11 -7.70
N ARG A 143 -2.69 -62.68 -7.70
CA ARG A 143 -1.55 -63.48 -8.19
C ARG A 143 -1.18 -64.64 -7.25
N ARG A 144 -1.60 -64.59 -5.99
CA ARG A 144 -1.41 -65.67 -4.99
C ARG A 144 -2.59 -66.64 -4.90
N LEU A 145 -3.70 -66.36 -5.58
CA LEU A 145 -4.80 -67.32 -5.64
C LEU A 145 -4.36 -68.54 -6.48
N PRO A 146 -4.65 -69.76 -6.03
CA PRO A 146 -4.39 -70.95 -6.82
C PRO A 146 -5.13 -70.83 -8.15
N ARG A 147 -4.41 -71.07 -9.26
CA ARG A 147 -5.00 -71.02 -10.60
C ARG A 147 -6.14 -72.04 -10.65
N PRO A 148 -7.32 -71.67 -11.17
CA PRO A 148 -8.41 -72.62 -11.30
C PRO A 148 -7.93 -73.77 -12.18
N ASP A 149 -8.03 -74.96 -11.62
CA ASP A 149 -7.62 -76.21 -12.24
C ASP A 149 -8.47 -76.42 -13.50
N ARG A 150 -7.85 -76.25 -14.67
CA ARG A 150 -8.55 -76.30 -15.97
C ARG A 150 -8.97 -77.72 -16.35
N ASP A 151 -8.55 -78.73 -15.58
CA ASP A 151 -8.77 -80.13 -15.91
C ASP A 151 -9.99 -80.76 -15.24
N ARG A 152 -10.74 -80.02 -14.40
CA ARG A 152 -11.96 -80.54 -13.75
C ARG A 152 -13.24 -80.52 -14.60
N VAL A 153 -13.25 -79.92 -15.79
CA VAL A 153 -14.46 -79.81 -16.63
C VAL A 153 -14.48 -80.85 -17.77
N ARG A 154 -13.49 -81.75 -17.85
CA ARG A 154 -13.36 -82.69 -18.98
C ARG A 154 -13.39 -84.17 -18.61
N ARG A 155 -13.99 -84.53 -17.47
CA ARG A 155 -14.32 -85.91 -17.13
C ARG A 155 -15.64 -85.96 -16.38
N ASP A 156 -16.70 -86.20 -17.14
CA ASP A 156 -17.69 -87.23 -16.82
C ASP A 156 -18.38 -87.66 -18.12
N PRO A 157 -17.93 -88.78 -18.73
CA PRO A 157 -18.75 -89.57 -19.63
C PRO A 157 -19.50 -90.64 -18.82
N ALA A 158 -20.76 -90.90 -19.20
CA ALA A 158 -21.68 -91.92 -18.65
C ALA A 158 -22.47 -91.51 -17.39
N LEU A 159 -23.77 -91.29 -17.56
CA LEU A 159 -24.89 -92.24 -17.37
C LEU A 159 -26.04 -91.64 -18.22
N GLY A 160 -26.73 -92.32 -19.15
CA GLY A 160 -27.02 -93.74 -19.26
C GLY A 160 -28.44 -93.99 -18.74
N LEU A 161 -29.41 -94.00 -19.67
CA LEU A 161 -30.84 -94.36 -19.57
C LEU A 161 -31.82 -93.27 -19.10
#